data_AF-A0A401KCU2-F1
#
_entry.id   AF-A0A401KCU2-F1
#
_cell.length_a   1.000
_cell.length_b   1.000
_cell.length_c   1.000
_cell.angle_alpha   90.00
_cell.angle_beta   90.00
_cell.angle_gamma   90.00
#
_symmetry.space_group_name_H-M   'P 1'
#
loop_
_entity.id
_entity.type
_entity.pdbx_description
1 polymer ?
#
loop_
_entity_poly.entity_id
_entity_poly.type
_entity_poly.pdbx_seq_one_letter_code
_entity_poly.pdbx_strand_id
1 'polypeptide(L)'
;MKRAAILAFFAATAVAAPTLVRAQNLCWIEHVVQTADGVALHFTQRGLFTISVSRHGSPAKQETFWVQNGVALLLTPNGGKEAEIVLSTGDEAHAFEMHSSCVLRVDKQGDNVGVAAEAGISMPGRTPSTQRHFFVAE
;
A
#
# COMPACT_ATOMS: atom_id res chain seq x y z
N MET A 1 32.75 -57.80 12.01
CA MET A 1 31.67 -56.83 12.26
C MET A 1 32.27 -55.42 12.21
N LYS A 2 31.95 -54.61 11.19
CA LYS A 2 32.35 -53.19 11.12
C LYS A 2 31.13 -52.41 10.64
N ARG A 3 30.51 -51.64 11.55
CA ARG A 3 29.36 -50.78 11.25
C ARG A 3 29.88 -49.46 10.69
N ALA A 4 29.56 -49.16 9.44
CA ALA A 4 29.74 -47.82 8.87
C ALA A 4 28.61 -46.92 9.38
N ALA A 5 28.95 -45.86 10.10
CA ALA A 5 27.99 -44.83 10.49
C ALA A 5 27.94 -43.78 9.38
N ILE A 6 26.83 -43.73 8.65
CA ILE A 6 26.54 -42.65 7.69
C ILE A 6 25.96 -41.49 8.50
N LEU A 7 26.77 -40.46 8.72
CA LEU A 7 26.31 -39.18 9.28
C LEU A 7 25.55 -38.42 8.17
N ALA A 8 24.22 -38.45 8.23
CA ALA A 8 23.37 -37.61 7.40
C ALA A 8 23.44 -36.16 7.91
N PHE A 9 24.12 -35.30 7.15
CA PHE A 9 24.03 -33.85 7.31
C PHE A 9 22.64 -33.39 6.86
N PHE A 10 21.75 -33.11 7.81
CA PHE A 10 20.55 -32.35 7.52
C PHE A 10 20.96 -30.88 7.35
N ALA A 11 21.05 -30.43 6.11
CA ALA A 11 21.14 -29.01 5.78
C ALA A 11 19.79 -28.37 6.16
N ALA A 12 19.77 -27.64 7.28
CA ALA A 12 18.65 -26.78 7.61
C ALA A 12 18.63 -25.63 6.59
N THR A 13 17.74 -25.71 5.60
CA THR A 13 17.37 -24.56 4.79
C THR A 13 16.71 -23.55 5.72
N ALA A 14 17.47 -22.53 6.11
CA ALA A 14 16.92 -21.33 6.71
C ALA A 14 16.03 -20.69 5.64
N VAL A 15 14.75 -21.05 5.62
CA VAL A 15 13.73 -20.28 4.92
C VAL A 15 13.77 -18.93 5.60
N ALA A 16 14.36 -17.94 4.93
CA ALA A 16 14.24 -16.55 5.31
C ALA A 16 12.74 -16.26 5.32
N ALA A 17 12.12 -16.37 6.49
CA ALA A 17 10.78 -15.87 6.68
C ALA A 17 10.84 -14.41 6.25
N PRO A 18 10.08 -13.99 5.22
CA PRO A 18 9.95 -12.57 4.95
C PRO A 18 9.52 -12.00 6.28
N THR A 19 10.32 -11.09 6.80
CA THR A 19 10.02 -10.40 8.02
C THR A 19 8.72 -9.66 7.73
N LEU A 20 7.60 -10.29 8.06
CA LEU A 20 6.30 -9.70 8.31
C LEU A 20 6.51 -8.82 9.55
N VAL A 21 7.40 -7.84 9.43
CA VAL A 21 7.45 -6.68 10.30
C VAL A 21 6.15 -5.99 9.99
N ARG A 22 5.09 -6.45 10.66
CA ARG A 22 4.15 -5.64 11.42
C ARG A 22 4.12 -4.19 10.95
N ALA A 23 3.82 -3.99 9.66
CA ALA A 23 3.56 -2.72 9.04
C ALA A 23 2.18 -2.36 9.54
N GLN A 24 2.10 -1.90 10.79
CA GLN A 24 0.84 -1.46 11.36
C GLN A 24 0.50 -0.18 10.61
N ASN A 25 -0.28 -0.36 9.55
CA ASN A 25 -1.06 0.65 8.82
C ASN A 25 -0.22 1.75 8.15
N LEU A 26 0.90 1.42 7.51
CA LEU A 26 1.60 2.42 6.68
C LEU A 26 0.66 2.82 5.54
N CYS A 27 0.21 4.08 5.55
CA CYS A 27 -0.77 4.62 4.61
C CYS A 27 -2.14 3.95 4.63
N TRP A 28 -2.51 3.29 5.74
CA TRP A 28 -3.78 2.56 5.90
C TRP A 28 -4.03 1.48 4.84
N ILE A 29 -3.01 1.07 4.07
CA ILE A 29 -3.10 -0.02 3.08
C ILE A 29 -2.98 -1.36 3.81
N GLU A 30 -3.88 -2.28 3.49
CA GLU A 30 -3.84 -3.67 3.93
C GLU A 30 -3.06 -4.53 2.94
N HIS A 31 -3.41 -4.45 1.66
CA HIS A 31 -2.73 -5.09 0.54
C HIS A 31 -3.10 -4.36 -0.76
N VAL A 32 -2.47 -4.75 -1.86
CA VAL A 32 -2.77 -4.22 -3.20
C VAL A 32 -2.85 -5.37 -4.19
N VAL A 33 -3.74 -5.28 -5.17
CA VAL A 33 -4.03 -6.37 -6.11
C VAL A 33 -3.82 -5.89 -7.53
N GLN A 34 -3.16 -6.69 -8.36
CA GLN A 34 -3.02 -6.35 -9.77
C GLN A 34 -4.33 -6.61 -10.52
N THR A 35 -4.81 -5.62 -11.27
CA THR A 35 -6.01 -5.71 -12.10
C THR A 35 -5.68 -5.47 -13.58
N ALA A 36 -6.67 -5.60 -14.46
CA ALA A 36 -6.51 -5.30 -15.89
C ALA A 36 -6.19 -3.81 -16.15
N ASP A 37 -6.67 -2.92 -15.27
CA ASP A 37 -6.60 -1.46 -15.44
C ASP A 37 -5.47 -0.81 -14.63
N GLY A 38 -4.85 -1.56 -13.71
CA GLY A 38 -3.77 -1.05 -12.86
C GLY A 38 -3.58 -1.86 -11.59
N VAL A 39 -3.35 -1.17 -10.47
CA VAL A 39 -3.21 -1.78 -9.14
C VAL A 39 -4.31 -1.23 -8.23
N ALA A 40 -5.18 -2.12 -7.74
CA ALA A 40 -6.25 -1.80 -6.80
C ALA A 40 -5.70 -1.65 -5.38
N LEU A 41 -6.15 -0.61 -4.68
CA LEU A 41 -5.79 -0.33 -3.29
C LEU A 41 -6.83 -0.91 -2.35
N HIS A 42 -6.41 -1.78 -1.43
CA HIS A 42 -7.27 -2.29 -0.35
C HIS A 42 -6.82 -1.71 0.98
N PHE A 43 -7.77 -1.12 1.71
CA PHE A 43 -7.49 -0.40 2.93
C PHE A 43 -7.89 -1.18 4.17
N THR A 44 -7.16 -0.95 5.25
CA THR A 44 -7.45 -1.52 6.56
C THR A 44 -8.86 -1.14 7.02
N GLN A 45 -9.52 -2.04 7.76
CA GLN A 45 -10.86 -1.80 8.32
C GLN A 45 -10.92 -0.73 9.42
N ARG A 46 -9.79 -0.09 9.77
CA ARG A 46 -9.69 0.89 10.84
C ARG A 46 -9.10 2.17 10.29
N GLY A 47 -9.96 3.12 9.95
CA GLY A 47 -9.54 4.42 9.47
C GLY A 47 -10.69 5.23 8.91
N LEU A 48 -10.57 6.54 9.03
CA LEU A 48 -11.44 7.52 8.40
C LEU A 48 -10.54 8.58 7.76
N PHE A 49 -10.36 8.50 6.45
CA PHE A 49 -9.42 9.37 5.75
C PHE A 49 -9.89 9.66 4.33
N THR A 50 -9.31 10.70 3.74
CA THR A 50 -9.62 11.12 2.38
C THR A 50 -8.49 10.70 1.46
N ILE A 51 -8.82 10.27 0.24
CA ILE A 51 -7.85 10.08 -0.85
C ILE A 51 -8.21 10.97 -2.01
N SER A 52 -7.24 11.74 -2.50
CA SER A 52 -7.35 12.46 -3.77
C SER A 52 -6.47 11.78 -4.81
N VAL A 53 -7.05 11.35 -5.93
CA VAL A 53 -6.36 10.70 -7.05
C VAL A 53 -6.23 11.69 -8.20
N SER A 54 -5.00 11.90 -8.63
CA SER A 54 -4.66 12.67 -9.85
C SER A 54 -4.29 11.68 -10.95
N ARG A 55 -5.08 11.66 -12.03
CA ARG A 55 -4.87 10.74 -13.16
C ARG A 55 -3.81 11.28 -14.10
N HIS A 56 -2.89 10.45 -14.58
CA HIS A 56 -1.79 10.85 -15.48
C HIS A 56 -2.28 11.61 -16.72
N GLY A 57 -3.35 11.11 -17.36
CA GLY A 57 -3.94 11.73 -18.55
C GLY A 57 -4.81 12.96 -18.28
N SER A 58 -5.07 13.31 -17.02
CA SER A 58 -5.93 14.43 -16.62
C SER A 58 -5.60 14.95 -15.22
N PRO A 59 -4.36 15.42 -14.95
CA PRO A 59 -3.90 15.72 -13.59
C PRO A 59 -4.65 16.88 -12.93
N ALA A 60 -5.26 17.77 -13.73
CA ALA A 60 -6.09 18.86 -13.24
C ALA A 60 -7.48 18.39 -12.72
N LYS A 61 -7.90 17.17 -13.05
CA LYS A 61 -9.12 16.56 -12.53
C LYS A 61 -8.75 15.59 -11.43
N GLN A 62 -9.09 15.95 -10.20
CA GLN A 62 -8.90 15.08 -9.04
C GLN A 62 -10.20 14.37 -8.69
N GLU A 63 -10.11 13.05 -8.60
CA GLU A 63 -11.15 12.24 -7.98
C GLU A 63 -10.89 12.22 -6.48
N THR A 64 -11.92 12.47 -5.67
CA THR A 64 -11.78 12.45 -4.21
C THR A 64 -12.65 11.34 -3.64
N PHE A 65 -12.05 10.52 -2.79
CA PHE A 65 -12.68 9.40 -2.13
C PHE A 65 -12.66 9.62 -0.63
N TRP A 66 -13.73 9.27 0.04
CA TRP A 66 -13.76 9.10 1.48
C TRP A 66 -13.63 7.60 1.79
N VAL A 67 -12.60 7.21 2.54
CA VAL A 67 -12.45 5.84 2.99
C VAL A 67 -12.94 5.71 4.43
N GLN A 68 -13.84 4.76 4.66
CA GLN A 68 -14.35 4.40 5.98
C GLN A 68 -14.42 2.88 6.11
N ASN A 69 -13.82 2.34 7.17
CA ASN A 69 -13.85 0.90 7.47
C ASN A 69 -13.38 0.02 6.29
N GLY A 70 -12.36 0.46 5.57
CA GLY A 70 -11.82 -0.25 4.39
C GLY A 70 -12.56 0.00 3.08
N VAL A 71 -13.72 0.65 3.11
CA VAL A 71 -14.56 0.93 1.93
C VAL A 71 -14.29 2.35 1.43
N ALA A 72 -13.93 2.47 0.15
CA ALA A 72 -13.77 3.76 -0.51
C ALA A 72 -15.08 4.22 -1.15
N LEU A 73 -15.46 5.46 -0.87
CA LEU A 73 -16.65 6.13 -1.40
C LEU A 73 -16.20 7.30 -2.27
N LEU A 74 -16.37 7.20 -3.59
CA LEU A 74 -16.15 8.31 -4.52
C LEU A 74 -17.14 9.43 -4.20
N LEU A 75 -16.61 10.61 -3.90
CA LEU A 75 -17.40 11.80 -3.61
C LEU A 75 -17.92 12.39 -4.93
N THR A 76 -19.24 12.38 -5.08
CA THR A 76 -19.95 13.01 -6.20
C THR A 76 -20.89 14.10 -5.69
N PRO A 77 -21.39 15.00 -6.57
CA PRO A 77 -22.38 16.00 -6.15
C PRO A 77 -23.66 15.41 -5.53
N ASN A 78 -23.98 14.16 -5.85
CA ASN A 78 -25.17 13.45 -5.36
C ASN A 78 -24.90 12.59 -4.12
N GLY A 79 -23.68 12.66 -3.55
CA GLY A 79 -23.25 11.87 -2.40
C GLY A 79 -22.08 10.93 -2.70
N GLY A 80 -21.73 10.09 -1.71
CA GLY A 80 -20.68 9.08 -1.82
C GLY A 80 -21.20 7.81 -2.51
N LYS A 81 -20.48 7.32 -3.51
CA LYS A 81 -20.73 6.02 -4.15
C LYS A 81 -19.55 5.09 -3.90
N GLU A 82 -19.82 3.88 -3.42
CA GLU A 82 -18.77 2.86 -3.29
C GLU A 82 -18.05 2.63 -4.62
N ALA A 83 -16.73 2.66 -4.57
CA ALA A 83 -15.86 2.54 -5.72
C ALA A 83 -14.50 1.96 -5.30
N GLU A 84 -13.92 1.15 -6.18
CA GLU A 84 -12.55 0.70 -6.02
C GLU A 84 -11.58 1.81 -6.47
N ILE A 85 -10.49 2.01 -5.72
CA ILE A 85 -9.41 2.90 -6.14
C ILE A 85 -8.35 2.07 -6.85
N VAL A 86 -8.39 2.09 -8.18
CA VAL A 86 -7.36 1.49 -9.04
C VAL A 86 -6.42 2.59 -9.50
N LEU A 87 -5.12 2.43 -9.32
CA LEU A 87 -4.10 3.34 -9.84
C LEU A 87 -3.43 2.72 -11.06
N SER A 88 -3.28 3.47 -12.15
CA SER A 88 -2.45 3.08 -13.29
C SER A 88 -1.04 3.67 -13.17
N THR A 89 -0.09 3.20 -13.97
CA THR A 89 1.26 3.79 -14.02
C THR A 89 1.21 5.28 -14.37
N GLY A 90 1.83 6.11 -13.55
CA GLY A 90 1.83 7.57 -13.71
C GLY A 90 0.70 8.28 -12.96
N ASP A 91 -0.29 7.55 -12.42
CA ASP A 91 -1.25 8.10 -11.47
C ASP A 91 -0.59 8.35 -10.11
N GLU A 92 -1.15 9.30 -9.37
CA GLU A 92 -0.72 9.61 -8.01
C GLU A 92 -1.94 9.76 -7.11
N ALA A 93 -1.91 9.11 -5.94
CA ALA A 93 -2.94 9.26 -4.92
C ALA A 93 -2.34 9.83 -3.63
N HIS A 94 -3.03 10.83 -3.08
CA HIS A 94 -2.68 11.45 -1.81
C HIS A 94 -3.73 11.07 -0.77
N ALA A 95 -3.35 10.23 0.19
CA ALA A 95 -4.18 9.93 1.35
C ALA A 95 -3.87 10.93 2.47
N PHE A 96 -4.90 11.39 3.19
CA PHE A 96 -4.75 12.34 4.28
C PHE A 96 -5.72 12.07 5.43
N GLU A 97 -5.18 12.11 6.65
CA GLU A 97 -5.91 12.08 7.92
C GLU A 97 -5.22 13.04 8.91
N MET A 98 -5.81 14.22 9.14
CA MET A 98 -5.44 15.23 10.16
C MET A 98 -3.94 15.64 10.22
N HIS A 99 -3.06 14.75 10.67
CA HIS A 99 -1.62 14.93 10.89
C HIS A 99 -0.74 13.92 10.13
N SER A 100 -1.37 13.04 9.37
CA SER A 100 -0.74 11.98 8.59
C SER A 100 -1.14 12.15 7.13
N SER A 101 -0.16 12.05 6.25
CA SER A 101 -0.36 12.03 4.81
C SER A 101 0.35 10.83 4.21
N CYS A 102 -0.12 10.37 3.06
CA CYS A 102 0.62 9.42 2.27
C CYS A 102 0.52 9.73 0.79
N VAL A 103 1.63 9.57 0.09
CA VAL A 103 1.67 9.59 -1.37
C VAL A 103 1.81 8.15 -1.86
N LEU A 104 0.92 7.74 -2.76
CA LEU A 104 0.84 6.40 -3.32
C LEU A 104 1.01 6.48 -4.83
N ARG A 105 1.91 5.67 -5.37
CA ARG A 105 2.19 5.60 -6.81
C ARG A 105 2.40 4.15 -7.22
N VAL A 106 1.91 3.77 -8.40
CA VAL A 106 2.28 2.48 -9.00
C VAL A 106 3.74 2.55 -9.43
N ASP A 107 4.51 1.56 -9.02
CA ASP A 107 5.94 1.46 -9.35
C ASP A 107 6.33 -0.01 -9.60
N LYS A 108 7.50 -0.21 -10.21
CA LYS A 108 8.06 -1.54 -10.50
C LYS A 108 9.42 -1.69 -9.81
N GLN A 109 9.56 -2.71 -8.97
CA GLN A 109 10.83 -3.06 -8.33
C GLN A 109 11.28 -4.46 -8.77
N GLY A 110 12.31 -4.51 -9.61
CA GLY A 110 12.71 -5.75 -10.27
C GLY A 110 11.61 -6.24 -11.19
N ASP A 111 11.13 -7.47 -10.97
CA ASP A 111 10.03 -8.06 -11.75
C ASP A 111 8.65 -7.80 -11.14
N ASN A 112 8.58 -7.22 -9.95
CA ASN A 112 7.34 -7.02 -9.22
C ASN A 112 6.72 -5.65 -9.52
N VAL A 113 5.43 -5.63 -9.85
CA VAL A 113 4.60 -4.42 -9.90
C VAL A 113 3.93 -4.24 -8.53
N GLY A 114 3.75 -3.01 -8.11
CA GLY A 114 3.17 -2.71 -6.81
C GLY A 114 2.93 -1.23 -6.59
N VAL A 115 2.73 -0.86 -5.33
CA VAL A 115 2.51 0.53 -4.91
C VAL A 115 3.63 0.98 -4.00
N ALA A 116 4.38 1.99 -4.44
CA ALA A 116 5.28 2.74 -3.60
C ALA A 116 4.45 3.70 -2.74
N ALA A 117 4.60 3.57 -1.43
CA ALA A 117 3.92 4.36 -0.43
C ALA A 117 4.92 5.19 0.37
N GLU A 118 4.76 6.51 0.34
CA GLU A 118 5.54 7.45 1.13
C GLU A 118 4.65 8.10 2.18
N ALA A 119 4.75 7.61 3.43
CA ALA A 119 4.03 8.16 4.57
C ALA A 119 4.79 9.38 5.12
N GLY A 120 4.08 10.50 5.30
CA GLY A 120 4.53 11.68 6.02
C GLY A 120 3.73 11.84 7.30
N ILE A 121 4.43 11.98 8.44
CA ILE A 121 3.79 12.23 9.73
C ILE A 121 4.28 13.57 10.26
N SER A 122 3.35 14.48 10.53
CA SER A 122 3.62 15.80 11.08
C SER A 122 2.80 16.01 12.35
N MET A 123 3.44 15.83 13.50
CA MET A 123 2.82 16.06 14.81
C MET A 123 3.32 17.38 15.40
N PRO A 124 2.44 18.19 16.03
CA PRO A 124 2.86 19.41 16.73
C PRO A 124 3.98 19.12 17.75
N GLY A 125 5.05 19.92 17.71
CA GLY A 125 6.19 19.78 18.62
C GLY A 125 7.16 18.64 18.29
N ARG A 126 7.01 17.94 17.16
CA ARG A 126 7.98 16.96 16.66
C ARG A 126 8.44 17.30 15.25
N THR A 127 9.67 16.92 14.90
CA THR A 127 10.16 17.02 13.54
C THR A 127 9.34 16.11 12.63
N PRO A 128 8.86 16.59 11.47
CA PRO A 128 8.21 15.75 10.48
C PRO A 128 9.11 14.57 10.10
N SER A 129 8.50 13.41 9.90
CA SER A 129 9.22 12.22 9.48
C SER A 129 8.56 11.60 8.25
N THR A 130 9.37 11.03 7.37
CA THR A 130 8.90 10.30 6.21
C THR A 130 9.33 8.84 6.29
N GLN A 131 8.45 7.92 5.89
CA GLN A 131 8.72 6.50 5.77
C GLN A 131 8.28 6.00 4.41
N ARG A 132 9.08 5.15 3.78
CA ARG A 132 8.78 4.58 2.47
C ARG A 132 8.60 3.07 2.57
N HIS A 133 7.63 2.56 1.83
CA HIS A 133 7.38 1.14 1.70
C HIS A 133 6.94 0.83 0.26
N PHE A 134 7.13 -0.42 -0.16
CA PHE A 134 6.64 -0.92 -1.44
C PHE A 134 5.74 -2.13 -1.19
N PHE A 135 4.46 -1.97 -1.49
CA PHE A 135 3.48 -3.06 -1.45
C PHE A 135 3.54 -3.79 -2.78
N VAL A 136 4.02 -5.04 -2.77
CA VAL A 136 3.99 -5.90 -3.96
C VAL A 136 2.54 -6.27 -4.25
N ALA A 137 2.10 -6.14 -5.50
CA ALA A 137 0.76 -6.53 -5.89
C ALA A 137 0.62 -8.06 -5.91
N GLU A 138 -0.49 -8.54 -5.36
CA GLU A 138 -0.94 -9.94 -5.43
C GLU A 138 -1.47 -10.28 -6.83
#